data_AF-A0AB38Z1I7-F1
#
_entry.id   AF-A0AB38Z1I7-F1
#
_cell.length_a   1.000
_cell.length_b   1.000
_cell.length_c   1.000
_cell.angle_alpha   90.00
_cell.angle_beta   90.00
_cell.angle_gamma   90.00
#
_symmetry.space_group_name_H-M   'P 1'
#
loop_
_entity.id
_entity.type
_entity.pdbx_description
1 polymer ?
#
loop_
_entity_poly.entity_id
_entity_poly.type
_entity_poly.pdbx_seq_one_letter_code
_entity_poly.pdbx_strand_id
1 'polypeptide(L)'
;MMTPLLIDALTISEGRFEKPCPALVLKMMLLNGEISSEFSEKIKNQALLLLAIYRKLLLAIDRDLCKVKILKDSVKRRHWGKMDKAQDKMVVADQLRLKRLDPEEMILFLNTQHYLNKLPISFVKKLVGWAPPVVSGTFLIENVLAGYIAQKLLPLERIKVKELGKSVQPYFHIADFFVLLPQLEELYQKYQKQIVRLAPTAEVALALTDFGKAWIYRLRSRL
;
A
#
# COMPACT_ATOMS: atom_id res chain seq x y z
N MET A 1 5.25 8.07 19.58
CA MET A 1 6.37 7.16 19.22
C MET A 1 5.80 6.08 18.30
N MET A 2 6.19 6.05 17.02
CA MET A 2 5.75 4.99 16.11
C MET A 2 6.43 3.68 16.48
N THR A 3 5.69 2.57 16.49
CA THR A 3 6.32 1.26 16.56
C THR A 3 7.00 0.98 15.22
N PRO A 4 8.32 0.69 15.19
CA PRO A 4 9.06 0.37 13.97
C PRO A 4 8.32 -0.63 13.07
N LEU A 5 7.69 -1.62 13.70
CA LEU A 5 6.93 -2.70 13.09
C LEU A 5 5.87 -2.25 12.07
N LEU A 6 5.17 -1.14 12.33
CA LEU A 6 4.10 -0.64 11.44
C LEU A 6 4.63 -0.07 10.14
N ILE A 7 5.75 0.64 10.22
CA ILE A 7 6.40 1.26 9.07
C ILE A 7 7.25 0.21 8.32
N ASP A 8 7.79 -0.76 9.06
CA ASP A 8 8.46 -1.94 8.49
C ASP A 8 7.49 -2.75 7.62
N ALA A 9 6.20 -2.83 7.98
CA ALA A 9 5.17 -3.50 7.18
C ALA A 9 4.99 -2.89 5.79
N LEU A 10 5.22 -1.58 5.63
CA LEU A 10 5.22 -0.92 4.32
C LEU A 10 6.41 -1.36 3.47
N THR A 11 7.49 -1.90 4.07
CA THR A 11 8.83 -1.93 3.49
C THR A 11 9.66 -3.12 3.98
N ILE A 12 9.09 -4.33 4.01
CA ILE A 12 9.77 -5.57 4.45
C ILE A 12 10.92 -5.92 3.48
N SER A 13 11.97 -5.12 3.52
CA SER A 13 12.91 -4.81 2.44
C SER A 13 14.29 -4.47 3.00
N GLU A 14 14.52 -4.58 4.31
CA GLU A 14 15.75 -4.04 4.90
C GLU A 14 16.98 -4.92 4.65
N GLY A 15 16.83 -6.22 4.39
CA GLY A 15 17.99 -7.10 4.32
C GLY A 15 18.79 -7.11 3.01
N ARG A 16 18.21 -6.79 1.84
CA ARG A 16 18.80 -7.17 0.53
C ARG A 16 18.43 -6.31 -0.69
N PHE A 17 17.94 -5.08 -0.51
CA PHE A 17 17.76 -4.23 -1.69
C PHE A 17 19.09 -3.57 -2.05
N GLU A 18 19.80 -4.15 -3.01
CA GLU A 18 20.93 -3.50 -3.68
C GLU A 18 20.53 -2.17 -4.36
N LYS A 19 19.21 -1.93 -4.55
CA LYS A 19 18.64 -0.69 -5.10
C LYS A 19 17.39 -0.27 -4.32
N PRO A 20 17.23 1.02 -3.97
CA PRO A 20 16.07 1.50 -3.24
C PRO A 20 14.76 1.28 -4.03
N CYS A 21 13.71 0.82 -3.34
CA CYS A 21 12.37 0.69 -3.92
C CYS A 21 11.45 1.84 -3.47
N PRO A 22 10.38 2.17 -4.22
CA PRO A 22 9.48 3.27 -3.87
C PRO A 22 8.83 3.12 -2.49
N ALA A 23 8.54 1.88 -2.06
CA ALA A 23 8.03 1.61 -0.74
C ALA A 23 9.03 2.03 0.36
N LEU A 24 10.32 1.68 0.21
CA LEU A 24 11.39 2.08 1.12
C LEU A 24 11.48 3.61 1.26
N VAL A 25 11.41 4.32 0.14
CA VAL A 25 11.42 5.78 0.15
C VAL A 25 10.20 6.33 0.89
N LEU A 26 9.01 5.75 0.70
CA LEU A 26 7.82 6.15 1.45
C LEU A 26 7.99 5.96 2.97
N LYS A 27 8.57 4.84 3.42
CA LYS A 27 8.91 4.65 4.85
C LYS A 27 9.79 5.77 5.37
N MET A 28 10.86 6.09 4.65
CA MET A 28 11.80 7.12 5.08
C MET A 28 11.13 8.48 5.14
N MET A 29 10.23 8.80 4.20
CA MET A 29 9.44 10.03 4.24
C MET A 29 8.49 10.07 5.44
N LEU A 30 7.89 8.94 5.82
CA LEU A 30 7.02 8.85 7.01
C LEU A 30 7.80 8.98 8.32
N LEU A 31 9.04 8.50 8.36
CA LEU A 31 9.93 8.61 9.52
C LEU A 31 10.52 10.01 9.67
N ASN A 32 10.98 10.60 8.57
CA ASN A 32 11.81 11.80 8.60
C ASN A 32 11.04 13.08 8.20
N GLY A 33 9.82 12.97 7.67
CA GLY A 33 9.00 14.09 7.18
C GLY A 33 9.52 14.73 5.88
N GLU A 34 10.67 14.29 5.38
CA GLU A 34 11.36 14.84 4.23
C GLU A 34 11.85 13.77 3.26
N ILE A 35 11.99 14.19 1.99
CA ILE A 35 12.49 13.35 0.91
C ILE A 35 14.01 13.43 0.91
N SER A 36 14.71 12.34 1.27
CA SER A 36 16.18 12.29 1.22
C SER A 36 16.69 12.66 -0.18
N SER A 37 17.72 13.52 -0.24
CA SER A 37 18.37 13.93 -1.49
C SER A 37 19.01 12.76 -2.24
N GLU A 38 19.35 11.67 -1.54
CA GLU A 38 20.08 10.51 -2.05
C GLU A 38 19.28 9.66 -3.06
N PHE A 39 17.94 9.73 -3.03
CA PHE A 39 17.11 8.97 -3.96
C PHE A 39 16.92 9.68 -5.31
N SER A 40 16.83 8.91 -6.38
CA SER A 40 16.46 9.46 -7.70
C SER A 40 15.05 10.05 -7.69
N GLU A 41 14.85 11.11 -8.49
CA GLU A 41 13.54 11.76 -8.71
C GLU A 41 12.45 10.73 -9.07
N LYS A 42 12.81 9.75 -9.92
CA LYS A 42 11.90 8.70 -10.38
C LYS A 42 11.32 7.88 -9.21
N ILE A 43 12.15 7.44 -8.28
CA ILE A 43 11.71 6.60 -7.15
C ILE A 43 10.92 7.45 -6.15
N LYS A 44 11.33 8.70 -5.92
CA LYS A 44 10.58 9.66 -5.10
C LYS A 44 9.18 9.88 -5.64
N ASN A 45 9.06 10.07 -6.95
CA ASN A 45 7.78 10.25 -7.62
C ASN A 45 6.88 9.01 -7.49
N GLN A 46 7.45 7.80 -7.61
CA GLN A 46 6.71 6.56 -7.39
C GLN A 46 6.26 6.42 -5.92
N ALA A 47 7.08 6.83 -4.95
CA ALA A 47 6.72 6.83 -3.53
C ALA A 47 5.55 7.77 -3.23
N LEU A 48 5.50 8.95 -3.86
CA LEU A 48 4.38 9.89 -3.74
C LEU A 48 3.07 9.32 -4.32
N LEU A 49 3.14 8.54 -5.39
CA LEU A 49 1.97 7.85 -5.93
C LEU A 49 1.51 6.70 -5.01
N LEU A 50 2.44 5.96 -4.40
CA LEU A 50 2.14 4.94 -3.39
C LEU A 50 1.47 5.54 -2.15
N LEU A 51 1.98 6.68 -1.67
CA LEU A 51 1.38 7.45 -0.57
C LEU A 51 -0.10 7.74 -0.82
N ALA A 52 -0.43 8.27 -2.00
CA ALA A 52 -1.81 8.60 -2.36
C ALA A 52 -2.71 7.36 -2.45
N ILE A 53 -2.19 6.26 -3.03
CA ILE A 53 -2.90 4.97 -3.12
C ILE A 53 -3.21 4.42 -1.72
N TYR A 54 -2.20 4.31 -0.85
CA TYR A 54 -2.38 3.73 0.48
C TYR A 54 -3.30 4.58 1.34
N ARG A 55 -3.18 5.91 1.28
CA ARG A 55 -4.12 6.82 1.95
C ARG A 55 -5.56 6.58 1.50
N LYS A 56 -5.84 6.62 0.19
CA LYS A 56 -7.20 6.45 -0.35
C LYS A 56 -7.78 5.07 -0.05
N LEU A 57 -6.95 4.04 -0.15
CA LEU A 57 -7.35 2.67 0.15
C LEU A 57 -7.74 2.52 1.62
N LEU A 58 -6.92 3.03 2.54
CA LEU A 58 -7.24 3.00 3.97
C LEU A 58 -8.51 3.81 4.28
N LEU A 59 -8.67 5.03 3.72
CA LEU A 59 -9.90 5.80 3.89
C LEU A 59 -11.15 5.05 3.38
N ALA A 60 -11.04 4.33 2.27
CA ALA A 60 -12.14 3.52 1.75
C ALA A 60 -12.48 2.36 2.70
N ILE A 61 -11.45 1.68 3.21
CA ILE A 61 -11.60 0.59 4.18
C ILE A 61 -12.17 1.12 5.50
N ASP A 62 -11.77 2.30 5.97
CA ASP A 62 -12.33 2.91 7.19
C ASP A 62 -13.83 3.16 7.04
N ARG A 63 -14.25 3.69 5.89
CA ARG A 63 -15.67 3.94 5.59
C ARG A 63 -16.48 2.65 5.56
N ASP A 64 -15.91 1.61 4.95
CA ASP A 64 -16.48 0.27 4.90
C ASP A 64 -16.62 -0.35 6.30
N LEU A 65 -15.65 -0.08 7.20
CA LEU A 65 -15.61 -0.61 8.56
C LEU A 65 -16.23 0.32 9.63
N CYS A 66 -16.70 1.52 9.27
CA CYS A 66 -17.16 2.55 10.21
C CYS A 66 -18.34 2.10 11.10
N LYS A 67 -19.03 1.01 10.71
CA LYS A 67 -20.11 0.38 11.49
C LYS A 67 -19.66 -0.83 12.33
N VAL A 68 -18.44 -1.34 12.15
CA VAL A 68 -17.88 -2.47 12.88
C VAL A 68 -17.08 -1.94 14.08
N LYS A 69 -17.78 -1.65 15.18
CA LYS A 69 -17.22 -1.08 16.44
C LYS A 69 -16.05 -1.86 17.07
N ILE A 70 -15.71 -3.07 16.60
CA ILE A 70 -14.91 -4.06 17.34
C ILE A 70 -13.47 -4.23 16.81
N LEU A 71 -13.09 -3.63 15.67
CA LEU A 71 -11.74 -3.83 15.12
C LEU A 71 -10.63 -2.97 15.78
N LYS A 72 -10.98 -2.05 16.70
CA LYS A 72 -10.02 -1.12 17.32
C LYS A 72 -9.27 -1.67 18.55
N ASP A 73 -9.68 -2.81 19.12
CA ASP A 73 -9.17 -3.25 20.43
C ASP A 73 -8.26 -4.49 20.41
N SER A 74 -7.89 -5.03 19.24
CA SER A 74 -7.14 -6.30 19.18
C SER A 74 -5.68 -6.15 18.73
N VAL A 75 -4.89 -5.28 19.37
CA VAL A 75 -3.45 -5.20 19.09
C VAL A 75 -2.63 -5.56 20.32
N LYS A 76 -2.51 -6.87 20.60
CA LYS A 76 -1.42 -7.36 21.46
C LYS A 76 -0.09 -7.16 20.72
N ARG A 77 0.91 -6.57 21.37
CA ARG A 77 2.29 -6.40 20.84
C ARG A 77 2.79 -7.72 20.26
N ARG A 78 3.22 -7.73 19.00
CA ARG A 78 3.80 -8.92 18.35
C ARG A 78 5.19 -8.62 17.82
N HIS A 79 6.10 -9.58 17.98
CA HIS A 79 7.53 -9.43 17.65
C HIS A 79 7.84 -10.15 16.33
N TRP A 80 8.65 -9.54 15.48
CA TRP A 80 9.12 -10.15 14.24
C TRP A 80 10.12 -11.28 14.51
N GLY A 81 10.00 -12.38 13.78
CA GLY A 81 11.09 -13.33 13.61
C GLY A 81 12.21 -12.74 12.75
N LYS A 82 13.47 -13.12 12.99
CA LYS A 82 14.61 -12.64 12.21
C LYS A 82 14.50 -13.02 10.72
N MET A 83 14.81 -12.05 9.87
CA MET A 83 14.54 -11.93 8.43
C MET A 83 15.44 -12.75 7.49
N ASP A 84 16.22 -13.72 7.98
CA ASP A 84 17.49 -14.07 7.33
C ASP A 84 17.39 -14.69 5.92
N LYS A 85 16.19 -15.06 5.44
CA LYS A 85 15.97 -15.60 4.09
C LYS A 85 14.62 -15.17 3.50
N ALA A 86 14.58 -14.02 2.84
CA ALA A 86 13.48 -13.67 1.94
C ALA A 86 13.85 -14.01 0.49
N GLN A 87 12.92 -14.61 -0.26
CA GLN A 87 13.11 -15.00 -1.66
C GLN A 87 12.01 -14.40 -2.54
N ASP A 88 12.38 -14.06 -3.77
CA ASP A 88 11.42 -13.61 -4.77
C ASP A 88 10.79 -14.83 -5.47
N LYS A 89 9.47 -14.82 -5.62
CA LYS A 89 8.70 -15.90 -6.25
C LYS A 89 7.63 -15.34 -7.16
N MET A 90 7.32 -16.06 -8.23
CA MET A 90 6.18 -15.74 -9.10
C MET A 90 4.98 -16.57 -8.70
N VAL A 91 3.87 -15.90 -8.38
CA VAL A 91 2.63 -16.54 -7.90
C VAL A 91 1.43 -15.93 -8.65
N VAL A 92 0.41 -16.73 -8.92
CA VAL A 92 -0.85 -16.22 -9.49
C VAL A 92 -1.59 -15.48 -8.38
N ALA A 93 -2.04 -14.24 -8.62
CA ALA A 93 -2.52 -13.38 -7.53
C ALA A 93 -3.74 -13.93 -6.78
N ASP A 94 -4.57 -14.76 -7.40
CA ASP A 94 -5.68 -15.47 -6.76
C ASP A 94 -5.23 -16.47 -5.68
N GLN A 95 -4.02 -17.03 -5.79
CA GLN A 95 -3.43 -17.95 -4.82
C GLN A 95 -2.96 -17.22 -3.54
N LEU A 96 -2.89 -15.89 -3.57
CA LEU A 96 -2.59 -15.11 -2.39
C LEU A 96 -3.69 -15.31 -1.35
N ARG A 97 -3.33 -15.91 -0.22
CA ARG A 97 -4.24 -16.09 0.92
C ARG A 97 -4.15 -14.86 1.81
N LEU A 98 -4.82 -13.79 1.40
CA LEU A 98 -5.35 -12.84 2.38
C LEU A 98 -6.16 -13.68 3.36
N LYS A 99 -5.85 -13.62 4.66
CA LYS A 99 -6.63 -14.31 5.71
C LYS A 99 -8.10 -13.99 5.41
N ARG A 100 -8.84 -15.00 4.95
CA ARG A 100 -10.06 -14.80 4.13
C ARG A 100 -10.96 -13.80 4.83
N LEU A 101 -11.14 -12.63 4.22
CA LEU A 101 -12.34 -11.86 4.47
C LEU A 101 -13.45 -12.72 3.87
N ASP A 102 -14.37 -13.21 4.69
CA ASP A 102 -15.42 -14.13 4.22
C ASP A 102 -16.17 -13.48 3.04
N PRO A 103 -16.71 -14.24 2.07
CA PRO A 103 -17.55 -13.65 1.01
C PRO A 103 -18.71 -12.82 1.57
N GLU A 104 -19.20 -13.13 2.77
CA GLU A 104 -20.16 -12.32 3.51
C GLU A 104 -19.58 -10.97 3.97
N GLU A 105 -18.30 -10.93 4.36
CA GLU A 105 -17.56 -9.71 4.66
C GLU A 105 -17.21 -8.91 3.39
N MET A 106 -17.26 -9.50 2.19
CA MET A 106 -17.05 -8.76 0.93
C MET A 106 -18.13 -7.69 0.68
N ILE A 107 -19.35 -7.89 1.20
CA ILE A 107 -20.43 -6.88 1.15
C ILE A 107 -20.06 -5.63 1.95
N LEU A 108 -19.16 -5.75 2.94
CA LEU A 108 -18.69 -4.61 3.72
C LEU A 108 -17.75 -3.71 2.92
N PHE A 109 -17.07 -4.21 1.87
CA PHE A 109 -16.01 -3.49 1.15
C PHE A 109 -16.48 -2.68 -0.07
N LEU A 110 -17.69 -2.12 -0.03
CA LEU A 110 -18.26 -1.42 -1.19
C LEU A 110 -17.47 -0.17 -1.59
N ASN A 111 -17.05 0.66 -0.63
CA ASN A 111 -16.26 1.86 -0.92
C ASN A 111 -14.88 1.48 -1.43
N THR A 112 -14.26 0.44 -0.86
CA THR A 112 -12.97 -0.09 -1.30
C THR A 112 -13.04 -0.64 -2.71
N GLN A 113 -14.04 -1.46 -3.04
CA GLN A 113 -14.23 -1.96 -4.41
C GLN A 113 -14.50 -0.83 -5.39
N HIS A 114 -15.39 0.11 -5.03
CA HIS A 114 -15.69 1.28 -5.86
C HIS A 114 -14.43 2.12 -6.14
N TYR A 115 -13.56 2.28 -5.13
CA TYR A 115 -12.29 2.97 -5.31
C TYR A 115 -11.34 2.20 -6.23
N LEU A 116 -11.12 0.91 -5.96
CA LEU A 116 -10.21 0.07 -6.74
C LEU A 116 -10.60 -0.02 -8.22
N ASN A 117 -11.89 -0.09 -8.53
CA ASN A 117 -12.39 -0.14 -9.90
C ASN A 117 -12.14 1.14 -10.72
N LYS A 118 -11.77 2.26 -10.07
CA LYS A 118 -11.38 3.50 -10.77
C LYS A 118 -9.93 3.49 -11.25
N LEU A 119 -9.12 2.53 -10.79
CA LEU A 119 -7.70 2.47 -11.12
C LEU A 119 -7.48 1.71 -12.45
N PRO A 120 -6.79 2.29 -13.45
CA PRO A 120 -6.45 1.56 -14.66
C PRO A 120 -5.56 0.35 -14.37
N ILE A 121 -5.89 -0.80 -14.95
CA ILE A 121 -5.16 -2.07 -14.74
C ILE A 121 -3.66 -1.92 -15.03
N SER A 122 -3.29 -1.17 -16.09
CA SER A 122 -1.89 -0.91 -16.44
C SER A 122 -1.12 -0.15 -15.35
N PHE A 123 -1.80 0.73 -14.61
CA PHE A 123 -1.24 1.42 -13.47
C PHE A 123 -1.16 0.50 -12.25
N VAL A 124 -2.19 -0.33 -12.03
CA VAL A 124 -2.21 -1.33 -10.95
C VAL A 124 -1.03 -2.30 -11.06
N LYS A 125 -0.71 -2.79 -12.26
CA LYS A 125 0.49 -3.63 -12.50
C LYS A 125 1.78 -2.93 -12.07
N LYS A 126 1.91 -1.63 -12.34
CA LYS A 126 3.08 -0.83 -11.89
C LYS A 126 3.12 -0.70 -10.37
N LEU A 127 1.99 -0.42 -9.72
CA LEU A 127 1.89 -0.30 -8.27
C LEU A 127 2.34 -1.59 -7.57
N VAL A 128 1.82 -2.73 -8.01
CA VAL A 128 2.23 -4.05 -7.49
C VAL A 128 3.71 -4.30 -7.73
N GLY A 129 4.27 -3.83 -8.86
CA GLY A 129 5.71 -3.89 -9.09
C GLY A 129 6.55 -2.98 -8.17
N TRP A 130 6.02 -1.82 -7.78
CA TRP A 130 6.70 -0.86 -6.89
C TRP A 130 6.67 -1.27 -5.42
N ALA A 131 5.61 -1.98 -5.02
CA ALA A 131 5.41 -2.51 -3.69
C ALA A 131 4.88 -3.96 -3.79
N PRO A 132 5.74 -4.95 -4.12
CA PRO A 132 5.31 -6.33 -4.28
C PRO A 132 4.71 -6.88 -2.98
N PRO A 133 3.69 -7.77 -3.06
CA PRO A 133 3.15 -8.42 -1.89
C PRO A 133 4.23 -9.24 -1.18
N VAL A 134 4.23 -9.15 0.14
CA VAL A 134 5.11 -9.94 1.00
C VAL A 134 4.27 -11.02 1.63
N VAL A 135 4.75 -12.25 1.58
CA VAL A 135 4.02 -13.43 2.04
C VAL A 135 4.90 -14.28 2.94
N SER A 136 4.30 -15.01 3.87
CA SER A 136 5.00 -16.04 4.63
C SER A 136 4.48 -17.43 4.30
N GLY A 137 5.38 -18.42 4.16
CA GLY A 137 5.15 -19.86 3.92
C GLY A 137 3.84 -20.27 3.23
N THR A 138 2.72 -20.20 3.95
CA THR A 138 1.36 -20.52 3.46
C THR A 138 0.69 -19.38 2.64
N PHE A 139 1.46 -18.43 2.14
CA PHE A 139 1.03 -17.23 1.39
C PHE A 139 0.24 -16.20 2.21
N LEU A 140 0.47 -16.12 3.53
CA LEU A 140 -0.16 -15.10 4.40
C LEU A 140 0.51 -13.75 4.20
N ILE A 141 -0.26 -12.73 3.82
CA ILE A 141 0.24 -11.43 3.35
C ILE A 141 0.62 -10.50 4.52
N GLU A 142 1.83 -9.94 4.47
CA GLU A 142 2.35 -8.99 5.46
C GLU A 142 2.33 -7.53 4.95
N ASN A 143 2.43 -7.30 3.64
CA ASN A 143 2.01 -6.03 3.01
C ASN A 143 0.57 -6.17 2.49
N VAL A 144 -0.37 -6.10 3.42
CA VAL A 144 -1.80 -6.39 3.20
C VAL A 144 -2.39 -5.59 2.03
N LEU A 145 -2.00 -4.33 1.87
CA LEU A 145 -2.57 -3.44 0.86
C LEU A 145 -2.19 -3.85 -0.56
N ALA A 146 -0.90 -4.11 -0.83
CA ALA A 146 -0.47 -4.54 -2.16
C ALA A 146 -1.01 -5.93 -2.53
N GLY A 147 -1.04 -6.85 -1.56
CA GLY A 147 -1.62 -8.17 -1.76
C GLY A 147 -3.13 -8.12 -2.02
N TYR A 148 -3.85 -7.25 -1.31
CA TYR A 148 -5.28 -7.01 -1.54
C TYR A 148 -5.55 -6.41 -2.93
N ILE A 149 -4.80 -5.38 -3.32
CA ILE A 149 -4.89 -4.80 -4.67
C ILE A 149 -4.64 -5.86 -5.74
N ALA A 150 -3.56 -6.64 -5.60
CA ALA A 150 -3.21 -7.67 -6.58
C ALA A 150 -4.27 -8.77 -6.67
N GLN A 151 -4.72 -9.32 -5.54
CA GLN A 151 -5.73 -10.37 -5.52
C GLN A 151 -7.06 -9.89 -6.13
N LYS A 152 -7.47 -8.64 -5.88
CA LYS A 152 -8.77 -8.12 -6.34
C LYS A 152 -8.76 -7.61 -7.78
N LEU A 153 -7.70 -6.94 -8.21
CA LEU A 153 -7.66 -6.31 -9.53
C LEU A 153 -6.85 -7.09 -10.57
N LEU A 154 -5.99 -8.01 -10.14
CA LEU A 154 -5.13 -8.80 -11.02
C LEU A 154 -5.23 -10.32 -10.73
N PRO A 155 -6.42 -10.90 -10.47
CA PRO A 155 -6.53 -12.26 -9.93
C PRO A 155 -5.85 -13.34 -10.78
N LEU A 156 -5.83 -13.17 -12.10
CA LEU A 156 -5.27 -14.14 -13.04
C LEU A 156 -3.80 -13.87 -13.41
N GLU A 157 -3.22 -12.77 -12.94
CA GLU A 157 -1.86 -12.38 -13.31
C GLU A 157 -0.82 -13.07 -12.43
N ARG A 158 0.32 -13.42 -13.06
CA ARG A 158 1.50 -13.85 -12.32
C ARG A 158 2.23 -12.62 -11.81
N ILE A 159 2.28 -12.45 -10.51
CA ILE A 159 2.94 -11.33 -9.84
C ILE A 159 4.15 -11.81 -9.08
N LYS A 160 5.12 -10.90 -8.93
CA LYS A 160 6.27 -11.09 -8.06
C LYS A 160 5.83 -10.91 -6.61
N VAL A 161 6.08 -11.92 -5.78
CA VAL A 161 5.84 -11.88 -4.34
C VAL A 161 7.17 -12.13 -3.61
N LYS A 162 7.28 -11.60 -2.41
CA LYS A 162 8.43 -11.83 -1.54
C LYS A 162 8.04 -12.82 -0.45
N GLU A 163 8.60 -14.03 -0.51
CA GLU A 163 8.35 -15.09 0.46
C GLU A 163 9.35 -15.02 1.62
N LEU A 164 8.85 -14.96 2.86
CA LEU A 164 9.66 -15.01 4.08
C LEU A 164 9.86 -16.46 4.53
N GLY A 165 11.13 -16.85 4.75
CA GLY A 165 11.51 -18.24 5.00
C GLY A 165 11.10 -18.86 6.35
N LYS A 166 10.74 -18.05 7.35
CA LYS A 166 10.13 -18.52 8.62
C LYS A 166 9.12 -17.48 9.09
N SER A 167 7.86 -17.87 9.29
CA SER A 167 6.89 -17.06 10.03
C SER A 167 6.15 -17.92 11.02
N VAL A 168 6.07 -17.44 12.25
CA VAL A 168 5.25 -17.99 13.32
C VAL A 168 4.09 -17.02 13.49
N GLN A 169 2.98 -17.28 12.79
CA GLN A 169 1.71 -16.54 12.81
C GLN A 169 1.66 -15.20 12.04
N PRO A 170 0.49 -14.83 11.48
CA PRO A 170 0.29 -13.53 10.83
C PRO A 170 0.36 -12.40 11.85
N TYR A 171 1.30 -11.47 11.64
CA TYR A 171 1.67 -10.42 12.58
C TYR A 171 0.86 -9.11 12.44
N PHE A 172 0.20 -8.87 11.29
CA PHE A 172 -0.49 -7.59 11.00
C PHE A 172 -1.99 -7.73 10.79
N HIS A 173 -2.74 -6.81 11.38
CA HIS A 173 -4.14 -6.57 11.15
C HIS A 173 -4.32 -5.25 10.38
N ILE A 174 -5.38 -5.09 9.59
CA ILE A 174 -5.60 -3.83 8.86
C ILE A 174 -5.79 -2.62 9.79
N ALA A 175 -6.25 -2.87 11.02
CA ALA A 175 -6.29 -1.91 12.13
C ALA A 175 -4.92 -1.27 12.43
N ASP A 176 -3.85 -2.04 12.26
CA ASP A 176 -2.48 -1.57 12.51
C ASP A 176 -2.09 -0.46 11.52
N PHE A 177 -2.56 -0.55 10.26
CA PHE A 177 -2.34 0.49 9.25
C PHE A 177 -3.16 1.75 9.49
N PHE A 178 -4.31 1.66 10.17
CA PHE A 178 -5.11 2.85 10.51
C PHE A 178 -4.39 3.80 11.47
N VAL A 179 -3.47 3.29 12.28
CA VAL A 179 -2.60 4.12 13.14
C VAL A 179 -1.68 5.04 12.31
N LEU A 180 -1.32 4.63 11.09
CA LEU A 180 -0.48 5.42 10.17
C LEU A 180 -1.26 6.43 9.34
N LEU A 181 -2.60 6.35 9.30
CA LEU A 181 -3.42 7.18 8.45
C LEU A 181 -3.23 8.70 8.69
N PRO A 182 -3.10 9.22 9.93
CA PRO A 182 -2.83 10.64 10.15
C PRO A 182 -1.53 11.13 9.51
N GLN A 183 -0.49 10.31 9.49
CA GLN A 183 0.81 10.66 8.92
C GLN A 183 0.78 10.59 7.39
N LEU A 184 0.09 9.58 6.85
CA LEU A 184 -0.19 9.52 5.41
C LEU A 184 -0.99 10.74 4.97
N GLU A 185 -1.94 11.21 5.78
CA GLU A 185 -2.71 12.43 5.52
C GLU A 185 -1.81 13.66 5.50
N GLU A 186 -1.00 13.88 6.53
CA GLU A 186 -0.11 15.04 6.63
C GLU A 186 0.87 15.10 5.43
N LEU A 187 1.51 13.97 5.14
CA LEU A 187 2.44 13.86 4.01
C LEU A 187 1.72 14.05 2.67
N TYR A 188 0.51 13.50 2.52
CA TYR A 188 -0.30 13.69 1.32
C TYR A 188 -0.68 15.17 1.13
N GLN A 189 -1.10 15.88 2.18
CA GLN A 189 -1.45 17.29 2.09
C GLN A 189 -0.28 18.15 1.63
N LYS A 190 0.94 17.84 2.10
CA LYS A 190 2.20 18.48 1.68
C LYS A 190 2.45 18.30 0.17
N TYR A 191 2.20 17.11 -0.37
CA TYR A 191 2.57 16.74 -1.74
C TYR A 191 1.40 16.62 -2.74
N GLN A 192 0.15 16.91 -2.34
CA GLN A 192 -1.04 16.65 -3.14
C GLN A 192 -1.00 17.27 -4.56
N LYS A 193 -0.49 18.49 -4.71
CA LYS A 193 -0.37 19.16 -6.02
C LYS A 193 0.69 18.47 -6.90
N GLN A 194 1.77 17.98 -6.30
CA GLN A 194 2.80 17.23 -7.01
C GLN A 194 2.25 15.87 -7.46
N ILE A 195 1.49 15.19 -6.61
CA ILE A 195 0.82 13.92 -6.96
C ILE A 195 -0.08 14.08 -8.19
N VAL A 196 -0.86 15.17 -8.29
CA VAL A 196 -1.68 15.46 -9.50
C VAL A 196 -0.83 15.53 -10.77
N ARG A 197 0.35 16.16 -10.69
CA ARG A 197 1.26 16.31 -11.83
C ARG A 197 1.93 14.99 -12.20
N LEU A 198 2.32 14.21 -11.19
CA LEU A 198 3.02 12.93 -11.35
C LEU A 198 2.13 11.78 -11.83
N ALA A 199 0.81 11.87 -11.59
CA ALA A 199 -0.11 10.85 -12.05
C ALA A 199 0.00 10.66 -13.58
N PRO A 200 0.03 9.41 -14.08
CA PRO A 200 0.23 9.14 -15.50
C PRO A 200 -0.89 9.67 -16.38
N THR A 201 -2.13 9.72 -15.86
CA THR A 201 -3.30 10.27 -16.56
C THR A 201 -4.15 11.12 -15.63
N ALA A 202 -5.09 11.88 -16.20
CA ALA A 202 -6.02 12.69 -15.41
C ALA A 202 -6.99 11.82 -14.60
N GLU A 203 -7.37 10.65 -15.12
CA GLU A 203 -8.20 9.65 -14.44
C GLU A 203 -7.48 9.11 -13.21
N VAL A 204 -6.17 8.82 -13.33
CA VAL A 204 -5.38 8.39 -12.16
C VAL A 204 -5.26 9.53 -11.15
N ALA A 205 -5.00 10.77 -11.59
CA ALA A 205 -4.98 11.92 -10.67
C ALA A 205 -6.32 12.06 -9.92
N LEU A 206 -7.45 11.86 -10.61
CA LEU A 206 -8.78 11.96 -10.03
C LEU A 206 -9.08 10.84 -9.03
N ALA A 207 -8.60 9.63 -9.31
CA ALA A 207 -8.73 8.52 -8.37
C ALA A 207 -7.84 8.73 -7.12
N LEU A 208 -6.64 9.28 -7.29
CA LEU A 208 -5.66 9.43 -6.21
C LEU A 208 -5.87 10.64 -5.32
N THR A 209 -6.51 11.69 -5.82
CA THR A 209 -6.60 12.97 -5.12
C THR A 209 -8.04 13.35 -4.74
N ASP A 210 -8.18 14.39 -3.93
CA ASP A 210 -9.47 14.95 -3.51
C ASP A 210 -9.90 16.12 -4.40
N PHE A 211 -9.12 16.42 -5.45
CA PHE A 211 -9.43 17.52 -6.36
C PHE A 211 -10.57 17.17 -7.32
N GLY A 212 -11.40 18.18 -7.59
CA GLY A 212 -12.36 18.12 -8.68
C GLY A 212 -11.69 18.09 -10.05
N LYS A 213 -12.39 17.52 -11.05
CA LYS A 213 -11.92 17.36 -12.43
C LYS A 213 -11.29 18.65 -12.99
N ALA A 214 -11.97 19.79 -12.87
CA ALA A 214 -11.48 21.08 -13.38
C ALA A 214 -10.13 21.51 -12.76
N TRP A 215 -9.94 21.26 -11.46
CA TRP A 215 -8.68 21.56 -10.76
C TRP A 215 -7.54 20.68 -11.25
N ILE A 216 -7.80 19.39 -11.49
CA ILE A 216 -6.81 18.46 -12.03
C ILE A 216 -6.32 18.92 -13.40
N TYR A 217 -7.23 19.26 -14.32
CA TYR A 217 -6.84 19.76 -15.64
C TYR A 217 -6.01 21.05 -15.53
N ARG A 218 -6.42 22.00 -14.68
CA ARG A 218 -5.65 23.25 -14.46
C ARG A 218 -4.25 23.01 -13.89
N LEU A 219 -4.10 22.08 -12.95
CA LEU A 219 -2.80 21.78 -12.34
C LEU A 219 -1.86 21.06 -13.31
N ARG A 220 -2.41 20.27 -14.23
CA ARG A 220 -1.67 19.52 -15.25
C ARG A 220 -1.37 20.34 -16.51
N SER A 221 -2.17 21.36 -16.83
CA SER A 221 -1.94 22.25 -17.98
C SER A 221 -0.92 23.35 -17.72
N ARG A 222 -0.46 23.50 -16.46
CA ARG A 222 0.63 24.40 -16.05
C ARG A 222 2.00 23.71 -16.08
N LEU A 223 2.09 22.55 -16.74
CA LEU A 223 3.31 21.80 -17.05
C LEU A 223 3.71 22.10 -18.49
#